data_AF-A0A1B8EW92-F1
#
_entry.id   AF-A0A1B8EW92-F1
#
_cell.length_a   1.000
_cell.length_b   1.000
_cell.length_c   1.000
_cell.angle_alpha   90.00
_cell.angle_beta   90.00
_cell.angle_gamma   90.00
#
_symmetry.space_group_name_H-M   'P 1'
#
loop_
_entity.id
_entity.type
_entity.pdbx_description
1 polymer ?
#
loop_
_entity_poly.entity_id
_entity_poly.type
_entity_poly.pdbx_seq_one_letter_code
_entity_poly.pdbx_strand_id
1 'polypeptide(L)'
;MALTGNEVAKHNSNESCWVIVHGKAYDVTEFMSEHPGGMTIILKWAGKDATDTYEPIHPPDTLDKYLDESKHLGEVDMSTVMKEKKGIEPDEAERLDRIERMPILEQCYNLMDFEEVAKSVMKKTAWAYYSSAADDEITLRENHSAFHKIWFRPQILVDVEKVDFSTTMLGTKVDIPFYVTATALGKLGHPEGEVVLTRAAKKHNVIQMIPTLGSCSFDEVVNAAEGDQVQWLQLYVNKDRTITKQIIEHAERRGCKGLSSQLMHHNSVVERKI
;
A
#
# COMPACT_ATOMS: atom_id res chain seq x y z
N MET A 1 -22.17 -27.88 -3.68
CA MET A 1 -22.49 -27.73 -2.24
C MET A 1 -21.43 -26.83 -1.65
N ALA A 2 -21.79 -25.89 -0.78
CA ALA A 2 -20.81 -25.06 -0.09
C ALA A 2 -20.01 -25.92 0.89
N LEU A 3 -18.73 -25.62 1.05
CA LEU A 3 -17.88 -26.21 2.06
C LEU A 3 -18.33 -25.74 3.45
N THR A 4 -18.12 -26.55 4.47
CA THR A 4 -18.36 -26.17 5.86
C THR A 4 -17.08 -25.66 6.50
N GLY A 5 -17.20 -24.81 7.52
CA GLY A 5 -16.07 -24.35 8.32
C GLY A 5 -15.28 -25.50 8.96
N ASN A 6 -15.95 -26.60 9.32
CA ASN A 6 -15.31 -27.79 9.85
C ASN A 6 -14.50 -28.57 8.79
N GLU A 7 -14.90 -28.53 7.52
CA GLU A 7 -14.10 -29.11 6.45
C GLU A 7 -12.83 -28.29 6.23
N VAL A 8 -12.96 -26.97 6.14
CA VAL A 8 -11.80 -26.08 6.00
C VAL A 8 -10.85 -26.19 7.20
N ALA A 9 -11.38 -26.26 8.43
CA ALA A 9 -10.59 -26.35 9.65
C ALA A 9 -9.70 -27.59 9.76
N LYS A 10 -9.94 -28.64 8.97
CA LYS A 10 -9.06 -29.84 8.91
C LYS A 10 -7.73 -29.55 8.22
N HIS A 11 -7.67 -28.52 7.38
CA HIS A 11 -6.51 -28.15 6.59
C HIS A 11 -5.77 -27.00 7.29
N ASN A 12 -5.14 -27.31 8.43
CA ASN A 12 -4.53 -26.36 9.34
C ASN A 12 -3.02 -26.57 9.60
N SER A 13 -2.32 -27.29 8.72
CA SER A 13 -0.90 -27.62 8.87
C SER A 13 -0.07 -27.20 7.66
N ASN A 14 1.25 -27.39 7.74
CA ASN A 14 2.15 -27.06 6.64
C ASN A 14 1.98 -27.98 5.42
N GLU A 15 1.52 -29.21 5.66
CA GLU A 15 1.29 -30.23 4.64
C GLU A 15 -0.11 -30.13 4.03
N SER A 16 -1.02 -29.39 4.67
CA SER A 16 -2.36 -29.13 4.18
C SER A 16 -2.94 -27.87 4.80
N CYS A 17 -3.01 -26.80 4.00
CA CYS A 17 -3.38 -25.47 4.46
C CYS A 17 -4.45 -24.86 3.55
N TRP A 18 -5.67 -24.74 4.08
CA TRP A 18 -6.74 -23.99 3.42
C TRP A 18 -7.06 -22.72 4.21
N VAL A 19 -7.45 -21.66 3.52
CA VAL A 19 -7.88 -20.41 4.15
C VAL A 19 -9.20 -19.95 3.57
N ILE A 20 -10.00 -19.24 4.37
CA ILE A 20 -11.23 -18.59 3.90
C ILE A 20 -10.94 -17.10 3.69
N VAL A 21 -11.29 -16.58 2.52
CA VAL A 21 -11.19 -15.17 2.18
C VAL A 21 -12.47 -14.76 1.46
N HIS A 22 -13.13 -13.71 1.95
CA HIS A 22 -14.41 -13.21 1.42
C HIS A 22 -15.49 -14.31 1.25
N GLY A 23 -15.54 -15.27 2.17
CA GLY A 23 -16.52 -16.37 2.15
C GLY A 23 -16.19 -17.55 1.25
N LYS A 24 -15.03 -17.54 0.56
CA LYS A 24 -14.57 -18.63 -0.30
C LYS A 24 -13.34 -19.31 0.28
N ALA A 25 -13.22 -20.63 0.09
CA ALA A 25 -12.07 -21.41 0.51
C ALA A 25 -11.03 -21.55 -0.62
N TYR A 26 -9.76 -21.48 -0.22
CA TYR A 26 -8.62 -21.56 -1.12
C TYR A 26 -7.58 -22.53 -0.58
N ASP A 27 -7.07 -23.42 -1.43
CA ASP A 27 -5.92 -24.26 -1.10
C ASP A 27 -4.61 -23.51 -1.37
N VAL A 28 -3.95 -23.09 -0.31
CA VAL A 28 -2.71 -22.30 -0.40
C VAL A 28 -1.48 -23.12 -0.05
N THR A 29 -1.61 -24.44 0.13
CA THR A 29 -0.55 -25.33 0.64
C THR A 29 0.78 -25.17 -0.10
N GLU A 30 0.75 -25.23 -1.42
CA GLU A 30 1.95 -25.10 -2.27
C GLU A 30 2.43 -23.65 -2.41
N PHE A 31 1.51 -22.68 -2.28
CA PHE A 31 1.81 -21.27 -2.43
C PHE A 31 2.51 -20.66 -1.20
N MET A 32 2.37 -21.27 -0.01
CA MET A 32 2.86 -20.64 1.22
C MET A 32 4.36 -20.33 1.21
N SER A 33 5.17 -21.18 0.57
CA SER A 33 6.61 -20.98 0.44
C SER A 33 7.00 -19.85 -0.52
N GLU A 34 6.09 -19.48 -1.42
CA GLU A 34 6.28 -18.42 -2.42
C GLU A 34 5.70 -17.08 -1.96
N HIS A 35 4.91 -17.08 -0.89
CA HIS A 35 4.25 -15.88 -0.38
C HIS A 35 5.25 -14.81 0.07
N PRO A 36 5.22 -13.58 -0.48
CA PRO A 36 6.17 -12.51 -0.13
C PRO A 36 6.18 -12.11 1.35
N GLY A 37 5.04 -12.23 2.03
CA GLY A 37 4.93 -11.98 3.48
C GLY A 37 5.45 -13.12 4.37
N GLY A 38 5.97 -14.19 3.76
CA GLY A 38 6.46 -15.39 4.42
C GLY A 38 5.34 -16.41 4.72
N MET A 39 5.73 -17.67 4.88
CA MET A 39 4.83 -18.79 5.17
C MET A 39 4.15 -18.69 6.54
N THR A 40 4.88 -18.22 7.55
CA THR A 40 4.41 -18.20 8.95
C THR A 40 3.14 -17.38 9.15
N ILE A 41 2.90 -16.33 8.34
CA ILE A 41 1.69 -15.52 8.46
C ILE A 41 0.46 -16.26 7.95
N ILE A 42 0.60 -17.06 6.90
CA ILE A 42 -0.48 -17.88 6.35
C ILE A 42 -0.84 -19.00 7.34
N LEU A 43 0.17 -19.68 7.89
CA LEU A 43 -0.03 -20.77 8.84
C LEU A 43 -0.83 -20.36 10.10
N LYS A 44 -0.73 -19.10 10.54
CA LYS A 44 -1.56 -18.57 11.65
C LYS A 44 -3.07 -18.62 11.36
N TRP A 45 -3.43 -18.58 10.08
CA TRP A 45 -4.80 -18.58 9.58
C TRP A 45 -5.19 -19.90 8.89
N ALA A 46 -4.33 -20.91 8.94
CA ALA A 46 -4.62 -22.21 8.35
C ALA A 46 -5.89 -22.82 8.99
N GLY A 47 -6.84 -23.20 8.13
CA GLY A 47 -8.15 -23.69 8.50
C GLY A 47 -9.14 -22.63 9.02
N LYS A 48 -8.83 -21.33 8.87
CA LYS A 48 -9.63 -20.22 9.43
C LYS A 48 -10.02 -19.18 8.38
N ASP A 49 -10.93 -18.29 8.78
CA ASP A 49 -11.26 -17.07 8.02
C ASP A 49 -10.21 -15.99 8.25
N ALA A 50 -9.51 -15.62 7.18
CA ALA A 50 -8.42 -14.66 7.16
C ALA A 50 -8.84 -13.30 6.58
N THR A 51 -10.12 -13.13 6.21
CA THR A 51 -10.60 -11.97 5.42
C THR A 51 -10.13 -10.63 5.99
N ASP A 52 -10.34 -10.41 7.29
CA ASP A 52 -10.00 -9.13 7.96
C ASP A 52 -8.49 -8.82 7.97
N THR A 53 -7.64 -9.85 7.86
CA THR A 53 -6.17 -9.68 7.79
C THR A 53 -5.70 -9.62 6.34
N TYR A 54 -6.41 -10.27 5.43
CA TYR A 54 -6.09 -10.35 4.01
C TYR A 54 -6.36 -9.04 3.28
N GLU A 55 -7.57 -8.49 3.45
CA GLU A 55 -8.10 -7.33 2.71
C GLU A 55 -7.23 -6.06 2.78
N PRO A 56 -6.67 -5.65 3.94
CA PRO A 56 -5.87 -4.43 4.00
C PRO A 56 -4.46 -4.59 3.41
N ILE A 57 -4.06 -5.81 3.05
CA ILE A 57 -2.72 -6.12 2.56
C ILE A 57 -2.73 -6.39 1.05
N HIS A 58 -3.76 -7.06 0.54
CA HIS A 58 -3.76 -7.58 -0.82
C HIS A 58 -4.77 -6.84 -1.71
N PRO A 59 -4.40 -6.50 -2.96
CA PRO A 59 -5.35 -6.12 -3.99
C PRO A 59 -6.48 -7.15 -4.15
N PRO A 60 -7.70 -6.72 -4.48
CA PRO A 60 -8.86 -7.61 -4.57
C PRO A 60 -8.72 -8.70 -5.65
N ASP A 61 -7.90 -8.46 -6.67
CA ASP A 61 -7.65 -9.37 -7.80
C ASP A 61 -6.43 -10.30 -7.58
N THR A 62 -5.84 -10.28 -6.38
CA THR A 62 -4.60 -11.03 -6.08
C THR A 62 -4.80 -12.54 -6.20
N LEU A 63 -5.87 -13.11 -5.64
CA LEU A 63 -6.11 -14.56 -5.70
C LEU A 63 -6.36 -15.04 -7.13
N ASP A 64 -7.08 -14.25 -7.93
CA ASP A 64 -7.35 -14.58 -9.34
C ASP A 64 -6.08 -14.51 -10.21
N LYS A 65 -5.14 -13.63 -9.86
CA LYS A 65 -3.90 -13.43 -10.61
C LYS A 65 -2.79 -14.43 -10.28
N TYR A 66 -2.67 -14.80 -9.01
CA TYR A 66 -1.49 -15.52 -8.52
C TYR A 66 -1.77 -16.93 -8.02
N LEU A 67 -3.03 -17.31 -7.84
CA LEU A 67 -3.41 -18.64 -7.42
C LEU A 67 -4.18 -19.35 -8.54
N ASP A 68 -3.70 -20.53 -8.93
CA ASP A 68 -4.31 -21.33 -10.00
C ASP A 68 -5.80 -21.62 -9.71
N GLU A 69 -6.65 -21.56 -10.75
CA GLU A 69 -8.10 -21.75 -10.62
C GLU A 69 -8.46 -23.08 -9.95
N SER A 70 -7.65 -24.14 -10.12
CA SER A 70 -7.88 -25.44 -9.47
C SER A 70 -7.79 -25.40 -7.94
N LYS A 71 -7.18 -24.34 -7.38
CA LYS A 71 -7.03 -24.12 -5.93
C LYS A 71 -8.17 -23.29 -5.34
N HIS A 72 -9.10 -22.80 -6.16
CA HIS A 72 -10.32 -22.11 -5.73
C HIS A 72 -11.39 -23.15 -5.41
N LEU A 73 -11.48 -23.53 -4.13
CA LEU A 73 -12.30 -24.66 -3.69
C LEU A 73 -13.80 -24.34 -3.65
N GLY A 74 -14.15 -23.06 -3.60
CA GLY A 74 -15.52 -22.55 -3.73
C GLY A 74 -16.07 -21.92 -2.44
N GLU A 75 -17.38 -21.69 -2.44
CA GLU A 75 -18.12 -21.02 -1.35
C GLU A 75 -18.11 -21.82 -0.05
N VAL A 76 -18.03 -21.11 1.08
CA VAL A 76 -18.10 -21.66 2.44
C VAL A 76 -19.38 -21.20 3.13
N ASP A 77 -20.06 -22.11 3.82
CA ASP A 77 -21.13 -21.75 4.75
C ASP A 77 -20.56 -21.04 5.98
N MET A 78 -20.53 -19.71 5.93
CA MET A 78 -19.98 -18.85 6.99
C MET A 78 -20.70 -18.97 8.34
N SER A 79 -21.90 -19.55 8.37
CA SER A 79 -22.59 -19.83 9.65
C SER A 79 -21.93 -20.96 10.45
N THR A 80 -21.17 -21.82 9.76
CA THR A 80 -20.46 -22.96 10.35
C THR A 80 -19.00 -22.65 10.71
N VAL A 81 -18.51 -21.47 10.34
CA VAL A 81 -17.12 -21.05 10.63
C VAL A 81 -17.01 -20.60 12.08
N MET A 82 -16.07 -21.20 12.81
CA MET A 82 -15.79 -20.80 14.20
C MET A 82 -15.16 -19.40 14.20
N LYS A 83 -15.90 -18.40 14.67
CA LYS A 83 -15.37 -17.06 14.93
C LYS A 83 -14.68 -17.05 16.29
N GLU A 84 -13.38 -16.76 16.32
CA GLU A 84 -12.69 -16.46 17.57
C GLU A 84 -13.32 -15.20 18.18
N LYS A 85 -13.92 -15.32 19.38
CA LYS A 85 -14.32 -14.15 20.17
C LYS A 85 -13.06 -13.49 20.72
N LYS A 86 -12.47 -12.59 19.95
CA LYS A 86 -11.49 -11.64 20.51
C LYS A 86 -12.25 -10.69 21.43
N GLY A 87 -11.95 -10.71 22.73
CA GLY A 87 -12.35 -9.62 23.62
C GLY A 87 -11.77 -8.32 23.08
N ILE A 88 -12.43 -7.19 23.35
CA ILE A 88 -11.83 -5.88 23.08
C ILE A 88 -10.69 -5.74 24.08
N GLU A 89 -9.46 -5.97 23.61
CA GLU A 89 -8.26 -5.71 24.39
C GLU A 89 -8.30 -4.25 24.88
N PRO A 90 -7.95 -3.95 26.14
CA PRO A 90 -8.00 -2.59 26.69
C PRO A 90 -7.32 -1.54 25.78
N ASP A 91 -6.19 -1.90 25.18
CA ASP A 91 -5.44 -1.08 24.23
C ASP A 91 -6.26 -0.67 22.99
N GLU A 92 -7.18 -1.52 22.53
CA GLU A 92 -8.03 -1.25 21.36
C GLU A 92 -9.16 -0.28 21.72
N ALA A 93 -9.73 -0.40 22.92
CA ALA A 93 -10.75 0.54 23.40
C ALA A 93 -10.18 1.96 23.52
N GLU A 94 -8.97 2.11 24.07
CA GLU A 94 -8.30 3.41 24.15
C GLU A 94 -7.97 3.98 22.77
N ARG A 95 -7.60 3.12 21.80
CA ARG A 95 -7.33 3.55 20.42
C ARG A 95 -8.59 4.10 19.76
N LEU A 96 -9.74 3.46 19.97
CA LEU A 96 -11.03 3.93 19.48
C LEU A 96 -11.43 5.28 20.11
N ASP A 97 -11.22 5.47 21.41
CA ASP A 97 -11.42 6.79 22.06
C ASP A 97 -10.51 7.87 21.46
N ARG A 98 -9.24 7.55 21.15
CA ARG A 98 -8.34 8.48 20.45
C ARG A 98 -8.81 8.83 19.03
N ILE A 99 -9.42 7.88 18.31
CA ILE A 99 -10.02 8.15 16.99
C ILE A 99 -11.16 9.16 17.12
N GLU A 100 -12.04 8.98 18.10
CA GLU A 100 -13.17 9.89 18.35
C GLU A 100 -12.70 11.31 18.73
N ARG A 101 -11.51 11.43 19.33
CA ARG A 101 -10.92 12.68 19.79
C ARG A 101 -9.81 13.22 18.88
N MET A 102 -9.69 12.74 17.65
CA MET A 102 -8.70 13.28 16.72
C MET A 102 -8.87 14.80 16.56
N PRO A 103 -7.77 15.55 16.42
CA PRO A 103 -7.85 16.96 16.09
C PRO A 103 -8.54 17.14 14.73
N ILE A 104 -9.24 18.25 14.57
CA ILE A 104 -9.79 18.62 13.26
C ILE A 104 -8.64 18.99 12.31
N LEU A 105 -8.85 18.88 11.00
CA LEU A 105 -7.80 19.06 10.00
C LEU A 105 -7.11 20.43 10.10
N GLU A 106 -7.88 21.49 10.41
CA GLU A 106 -7.37 22.86 10.56
C GLU A 106 -6.45 23.04 11.78
N GLN A 107 -6.39 22.07 12.69
CA GLN A 107 -5.48 22.05 13.85
C GLN A 107 -4.16 21.34 13.57
N CYS A 108 -4.02 20.68 12.41
CA CYS A 108 -2.74 20.15 11.94
C CYS A 108 -2.01 21.24 11.15
N TYR A 109 -0.98 21.83 11.76
CA TYR A 109 -0.24 22.95 11.20
C TYR A 109 0.90 22.51 10.27
N ASN A 110 1.43 21.31 10.47
CA ASN A 110 2.56 20.79 9.70
C ASN A 110 2.49 19.26 9.52
N LEU A 111 3.42 18.72 8.73
CA LEU A 111 3.45 17.29 8.41
C LEU A 111 3.68 16.37 9.63
N MET A 112 4.40 16.84 10.65
CA MET A 112 4.68 16.06 11.86
C MET A 112 3.43 15.91 12.75
N ASP A 113 2.47 16.84 12.66
CA ASP A 113 1.21 16.73 13.40
C ASP A 113 0.40 15.52 12.89
N PHE A 114 0.39 15.29 11.57
CA PHE A 114 -0.24 14.10 10.98
C PHE A 114 0.46 12.81 11.42
N GLU A 115 1.79 12.83 11.52
CA GLU A 115 2.58 11.68 11.98
C GLU A 115 2.24 11.31 13.43
N GLU A 116 2.19 12.29 14.34
CA GLU A 116 1.83 12.06 15.74
C GLU A 116 0.37 11.62 15.92
N VAL A 117 -0.56 12.21 15.15
CA VAL A 117 -1.95 11.73 15.15
C VAL A 117 -2.01 10.28 14.68
N ALA A 118 -1.38 9.94 13.55
CA ALA A 118 -1.34 8.60 12.98
C ALA A 118 -0.79 7.58 13.98
N LYS A 119 0.34 7.88 14.63
CA LYS A 119 0.95 7.05 15.68
C LYS A 119 0.00 6.73 16.82
N SER A 120 -0.88 7.67 17.17
CA SER A 120 -1.83 7.50 18.28
C SER A 120 -3.08 6.68 17.91
N VAL A 121 -3.53 6.75 16.65
CA VAL A 121 -4.82 6.16 16.23
C VAL A 121 -4.70 4.90 15.38
N MET A 122 -3.56 4.69 14.73
CA MET A 122 -3.33 3.51 13.90
C MET A 122 -3.20 2.24 14.74
N LYS A 123 -3.54 1.10 14.13
CA LYS A 123 -3.20 -0.21 14.71
C LYS A 123 -1.67 -0.31 14.85
N LYS A 124 -1.17 -0.90 15.94
CA LYS A 124 0.28 -1.01 16.21
C LYS A 124 1.07 -1.62 15.05
N THR A 125 0.52 -2.65 14.40
CA THR A 125 1.15 -3.29 13.24
C THR A 125 1.22 -2.40 12.01
N ALA A 126 0.18 -1.60 11.77
CA ALA A 126 0.12 -0.66 10.66
C ALA A 126 1.09 0.51 10.88
N TRP A 127 1.11 1.07 12.09
CA TRP A 127 2.09 2.10 12.47
C TRP A 127 3.53 1.58 12.33
N ALA A 128 3.82 0.39 12.88
CA ALA A 128 5.13 -0.22 12.75
C ALA A 128 5.54 -0.41 11.28
N TYR A 129 4.62 -0.84 10.40
CA TYR A 129 4.92 -0.97 8.98
C TYR A 129 5.28 0.37 8.33
N TYR A 130 4.54 1.45 8.60
CA TYR A 130 4.80 2.76 8.00
C TYR A 130 6.00 3.50 8.61
N SER A 131 6.21 3.41 9.91
CA SER A 131 7.23 4.21 10.60
C SER A 131 8.60 3.52 10.67
N SER A 132 8.67 2.21 10.41
CA SER A 132 9.93 1.47 10.53
C SER A 132 10.88 1.73 9.37
N ALA A 133 12.18 1.54 9.62
CA ALA A 133 13.21 1.46 8.61
C ALA A 133 14.18 0.30 8.89
N ALA A 134 15.20 0.16 8.04
CA ALA A 134 16.17 -0.93 8.16
C ALA A 134 17.06 -0.78 9.41
N ASP A 135 17.30 -1.91 10.08
CA ASP A 135 18.21 -2.08 11.23
C ASP A 135 17.99 -1.00 12.31
N ASP A 136 19.02 -0.21 12.61
CA ASP A 136 18.97 0.85 13.63
C ASP A 136 18.27 2.14 13.15
N GLU A 137 17.70 2.14 11.94
CA GLU A 137 16.98 3.26 11.31
C GLU A 137 17.82 4.55 11.17
N ILE A 138 19.14 4.42 11.13
CA ILE A 138 20.07 5.55 11.06
C ILE A 138 19.86 6.35 9.77
N THR A 139 19.76 5.68 8.63
CA THR A 139 19.57 6.33 7.33
C THR A 139 18.24 7.08 7.25
N LEU A 140 17.17 6.56 7.86
CA LEU A 140 15.87 7.24 7.92
C LEU A 140 16.01 8.62 8.58
N ARG A 141 16.64 8.66 9.76
CA ARG A 141 16.85 9.91 10.51
C ARG A 141 17.86 10.83 9.83
N GLU A 142 18.91 10.27 9.22
CA GLU A 142 19.94 11.05 8.51
C GLU A 142 19.37 11.70 7.25
N ASN A 143 18.46 11.05 6.52
CA ASN A 143 17.80 11.64 5.35
C ASN A 143 17.14 13.00 5.68
N HIS A 144 16.49 13.11 6.83
CA HIS A 144 15.94 14.38 7.32
C HIS A 144 17.02 15.30 7.87
N SER A 145 17.89 14.78 8.76
CA SER A 145 18.91 15.58 9.45
C SER A 145 19.93 16.22 8.49
N ALA A 146 20.18 15.62 7.33
CA ALA A 146 21.07 16.14 6.31
C ALA A 146 20.62 17.50 5.77
N PHE A 147 19.30 17.76 5.68
CA PHE A 147 18.80 19.08 5.23
C PHE A 147 19.19 20.20 6.19
N HIS A 148 19.37 19.92 7.48
CA HIS A 148 19.79 20.93 8.48
C HIS A 148 21.27 21.31 8.35
N LYS A 149 22.03 20.61 7.50
CA LYS A 149 23.43 20.93 7.17
C LYS A 149 23.52 21.96 6.03
N ILE A 150 22.38 22.38 5.46
CA ILE A 150 22.27 23.34 4.37
C ILE A 150 21.54 24.59 4.89
N TRP A 151 22.13 25.76 4.68
CA TRP A 151 21.52 27.05 5.05
C TRP A 151 21.21 27.88 3.82
N PHE A 152 20.12 28.66 3.88
CA PHE A 152 19.80 29.63 2.84
C PHE A 152 20.70 30.86 2.94
N ARG A 153 21.01 31.41 1.77
CA ARG A 153 21.56 32.77 1.61
C ARG A 153 20.53 33.59 0.83
N PRO A 154 19.45 34.06 1.49
CA PRO A 154 18.36 34.72 0.80
C PRO A 154 18.84 36.02 0.16
N GLN A 155 18.33 36.32 -1.03
CA GLN A 155 18.52 37.61 -1.67
C GLN A 155 17.51 38.59 -1.09
N ILE A 156 17.97 39.80 -0.75
CA ILE A 156 17.13 40.88 -0.22
C ILE A 156 16.84 41.92 -1.30
N LEU A 157 15.83 42.76 -1.09
CA LEU A 157 15.39 43.80 -2.03
C LEU A 157 15.00 43.25 -3.42
N VAL A 158 14.54 42.00 -3.46
CA VAL A 158 13.91 41.37 -4.64
C VAL A 158 12.40 41.49 -4.46
N ASP A 159 11.69 41.89 -5.51
CA ASP A 159 10.23 41.86 -5.52
C ASP A 159 9.74 40.41 -5.52
N VAL A 160 9.03 40.04 -4.45
CA VAL A 160 8.46 38.70 -4.22
C VAL A 160 6.94 38.76 -4.05
N GLU A 161 6.28 39.82 -4.54
CA GLU A 161 4.81 39.92 -4.52
C GLU A 161 4.16 38.74 -5.25
N LYS A 162 4.81 38.24 -6.31
CA LYS A 162 4.36 37.10 -7.10
C LYS A 162 5.44 36.03 -7.14
N VAL A 163 5.11 34.84 -6.64
CA VAL A 163 5.96 33.66 -6.66
C VAL A 163 5.23 32.54 -7.39
N ASP A 164 5.91 31.87 -8.31
CA ASP A 164 5.41 30.71 -9.02
C ASP A 164 6.20 29.46 -8.56
N PHE A 165 5.50 28.51 -7.95
CA PHE A 165 6.07 27.23 -7.51
C PHE A 165 6.00 26.15 -8.61
N SER A 166 5.30 26.43 -9.70
CA SER A 166 5.03 25.44 -10.73
C SER A 166 6.30 25.07 -11.49
N THR A 167 6.39 23.81 -11.90
CA THR A 167 7.56 23.28 -12.61
C THR A 167 7.14 22.17 -13.58
N THR A 168 8.10 21.54 -14.25
CA THR A 168 7.86 20.43 -15.16
C THR A 168 8.64 19.19 -14.70
N MET A 169 7.94 18.08 -14.48
CA MET A 169 8.53 16.80 -14.11
C MET A 169 8.28 15.77 -15.22
N LEU A 170 9.34 15.16 -15.78
CA LEU A 170 9.28 14.20 -16.90
C LEU A 170 8.41 14.66 -18.09
N GLY A 171 8.35 15.97 -18.34
CA GLY A 171 7.56 16.58 -19.42
C GLY A 171 6.10 16.89 -19.05
N THR A 172 5.70 16.72 -17.79
CA THR A 172 4.37 17.08 -17.25
C THR A 172 4.47 18.35 -16.43
N LYS A 173 3.60 19.32 -16.69
CA LYS A 173 3.48 20.53 -15.88
C LYS A 173 2.79 20.20 -14.54
N VAL A 174 3.39 20.62 -13.43
CA VAL A 174 2.86 20.46 -12.07
C VAL A 174 2.85 21.80 -11.36
N ASP A 175 1.95 21.98 -10.40
CA ASP A 175 1.76 23.27 -9.72
C ASP A 175 2.76 23.49 -8.57
N ILE A 176 3.38 22.41 -8.06
CA ILE A 176 4.28 22.43 -6.90
C ILE A 176 5.44 21.44 -7.13
N PRO A 177 6.69 21.71 -6.67
CA PRO A 177 7.85 20.89 -7.02
C PRO A 177 8.02 19.66 -6.10
N PHE A 178 6.94 18.92 -5.85
CA PHE A 178 6.98 17.59 -5.22
C PHE A 178 5.94 16.66 -5.85
N TYR A 179 6.04 15.37 -5.55
CA TYR A 179 5.09 14.35 -5.97
C TYR A 179 4.81 13.38 -4.81
N VAL A 180 3.71 12.64 -4.89
CA VAL A 180 3.39 11.56 -3.95
C VAL A 180 4.13 10.31 -4.40
N THR A 181 5.12 9.86 -3.62
CA THR A 181 5.92 8.69 -3.95
C THR A 181 5.15 7.38 -3.72
N ALA A 182 5.62 6.30 -4.36
CA ALA A 182 5.03 4.99 -4.25
C ALA A 182 5.18 4.44 -2.83
N THR A 183 4.04 4.19 -2.19
CA THR A 183 3.95 3.53 -0.88
C THR A 183 2.93 2.40 -0.98
N ALA A 184 3.34 1.21 -0.57
CA ALA A 184 2.49 0.03 -0.56
C ALA A 184 1.58 0.01 0.67
N LEU A 185 0.57 -0.86 0.64
CA LEU A 185 -0.31 -1.16 1.76
C LEU A 185 -1.05 0.06 2.33
N GLY A 186 -1.54 0.96 1.46
CA GLY A 186 -2.32 2.13 1.88
C GLY A 186 -3.56 1.79 2.72
N LYS A 187 -4.16 0.60 2.52
CA LYS A 187 -5.32 0.12 3.28
C LYS A 187 -5.04 -0.16 4.76
N LEU A 188 -3.77 -0.22 5.18
CA LEU A 188 -3.42 -0.29 6.59
C LEU A 188 -3.73 1.04 7.33
N GLY A 189 -3.65 2.17 6.64
CA GLY A 189 -3.92 3.50 7.19
C GLY A 189 -5.31 4.04 6.89
N HIS A 190 -5.89 3.69 5.74
CA HIS A 190 -7.21 4.16 5.34
C HIS A 190 -7.94 3.13 4.47
N PRO A 191 -9.23 2.80 4.70
CA PRO A 191 -9.92 1.72 3.98
C PRO A 191 -9.90 1.82 2.44
N GLU A 192 -9.88 3.03 1.89
CA GLU A 192 -9.79 3.27 0.44
C GLU A 192 -8.36 3.18 -0.13
N GLY A 193 -7.33 3.04 0.71
CA GLY A 193 -5.95 2.79 0.28
C GLY A 193 -5.35 3.84 -0.64
N GLU A 194 -4.60 3.41 -1.65
CA GLU A 194 -3.87 4.29 -2.56
C GLU A 194 -4.77 5.20 -3.42
N VAL A 195 -6.06 4.87 -3.55
CA VAL A 195 -7.05 5.67 -4.31
C VAL A 195 -7.25 7.06 -3.71
N VAL A 196 -7.19 7.23 -2.38
CA VAL A 196 -7.36 8.57 -1.78
C VAL A 196 -6.22 9.51 -2.14
N LEU A 197 -5.02 8.96 -2.32
CA LEU A 197 -3.86 9.73 -2.77
C LEU A 197 -4.05 10.20 -4.22
N THR A 198 -4.71 9.42 -5.07
CA THR A 198 -5.06 9.84 -6.44
C THR A 198 -5.97 11.04 -6.43
N ARG A 199 -7.07 10.99 -5.66
CA ARG A 199 -8.02 12.11 -5.58
C ARG A 199 -7.38 13.36 -4.96
N ALA A 200 -6.55 13.18 -3.93
CA ALA A 200 -5.82 14.28 -3.31
C ALA A 200 -4.82 14.92 -4.28
N ALA A 201 -4.09 14.11 -5.04
CA ALA A 201 -3.10 14.57 -6.01
C ALA A 201 -3.73 15.43 -7.12
N LYS A 202 -4.96 15.11 -7.56
CA LYS A 202 -5.69 15.94 -8.53
C LYS A 202 -5.91 17.36 -8.04
N LYS A 203 -6.32 17.51 -6.78
CA LYS A 203 -6.70 18.81 -6.18
C LYS A 203 -5.58 19.85 -6.23
N HIS A 204 -4.32 19.39 -6.21
CA HIS A 204 -3.13 20.24 -6.20
C HIS A 204 -2.24 20.07 -7.43
N ASN A 205 -2.73 19.39 -8.48
CA ASN A 205 -1.98 19.08 -9.69
C ASN A 205 -0.55 18.57 -9.41
N VAL A 206 -0.46 17.60 -8.50
CA VAL A 206 0.77 16.87 -8.21
C VAL A 206 0.68 15.46 -8.78
N ILE A 207 1.83 14.88 -9.09
CA ILE A 207 1.88 13.52 -9.64
C ILE A 207 1.83 12.51 -8.49
N GLN A 208 1.08 11.42 -8.67
CA GLN A 208 1.19 10.24 -7.83
C GLN A 208 1.97 9.15 -8.57
N MET A 209 2.94 8.55 -7.89
CA MET A 209 3.60 7.32 -8.32
C MET A 209 2.92 6.11 -7.68
N ILE A 210 2.40 5.21 -8.51
CA ILE A 210 1.64 4.02 -8.08
C ILE A 210 2.64 2.88 -7.82
N PRO A 211 2.61 2.20 -6.64
CA PRO A 211 3.46 1.04 -6.38
C PRO A 211 3.04 -0.16 -7.23
N THR A 212 3.99 -1.03 -7.59
CA THR A 212 3.66 -2.36 -8.17
C THR A 212 2.89 -3.22 -7.16
N LEU A 213 3.20 -3.07 -5.88
CA LEU A 213 2.67 -3.87 -4.78
C LEU A 213 1.78 -3.02 -3.86
N GLY A 214 0.75 -2.38 -4.42
CA GLY A 214 -0.25 -1.63 -3.64
C GLY A 214 -1.26 -2.56 -2.94
N SER A 215 -2.07 -2.00 -2.03
CA SER A 215 -3.26 -2.67 -1.48
C SER A 215 -4.53 -2.48 -2.33
N CYS A 216 -4.52 -1.48 -3.21
CA CYS A 216 -5.44 -1.37 -4.33
C CYS A 216 -4.81 -2.01 -5.58
N SER A 217 -5.65 -2.54 -6.46
CA SER A 217 -5.20 -2.94 -7.80
C SER A 217 -4.74 -1.71 -8.60
N PHE A 218 -3.81 -1.91 -9.53
CA PHE A 218 -3.35 -0.84 -10.43
C PHE A 218 -4.54 -0.17 -11.16
N ASP A 219 -5.52 -0.96 -11.59
CA ASP A 219 -6.66 -0.46 -12.35
C ASP A 219 -7.60 0.39 -11.50
N GLU A 220 -7.83 0.04 -10.23
CA GLU A 220 -8.59 0.86 -9.29
C GLU A 220 -7.95 2.24 -9.09
N VAL A 221 -6.63 2.29 -8.89
CA VAL A 221 -5.89 3.54 -8.67
C VAL A 221 -5.89 4.42 -9.92
N VAL A 222 -5.67 3.83 -11.10
CA VAL A 222 -5.68 4.61 -12.35
C VAL A 222 -7.10 5.08 -12.71
N ASN A 223 -8.13 4.28 -12.44
CA ASN A 223 -9.52 4.67 -12.71
C ASN A 223 -10.02 5.78 -11.78
N ALA A 224 -9.37 6.00 -10.64
CA ALA A 224 -9.68 7.09 -9.74
C ALA A 224 -9.10 8.45 -10.20
N ALA A 225 -8.27 8.47 -11.24
CA ALA A 225 -7.72 9.70 -11.78
C ALA A 225 -8.79 10.52 -12.51
N GLU A 226 -8.73 11.85 -12.38
CA GLU A 226 -9.70 12.76 -12.96
C GLU A 226 -9.08 13.73 -13.98
N GLY A 227 -9.75 13.91 -15.11
CA GLY A 227 -9.35 14.87 -16.16
C GLY A 227 -7.97 14.55 -16.75
N ASP A 228 -7.09 15.54 -16.74
CA ASP A 228 -5.73 15.49 -17.28
C ASP A 228 -4.66 15.09 -16.24
N GLN A 229 -5.08 14.54 -15.10
CA GLN A 229 -4.15 14.10 -14.07
C GLN A 229 -3.15 13.08 -14.60
N VAL A 230 -1.87 13.28 -14.27
CA VAL A 230 -0.80 12.37 -14.64
C VAL A 230 -0.40 11.51 -13.45
N GLN A 231 -0.23 10.21 -13.72
CA GLN A 231 0.30 9.23 -12.78
C GLN A 231 1.58 8.60 -13.32
N TRP A 232 2.45 8.18 -12.42
CA TRP A 232 3.65 7.39 -12.70
C TRP A 232 3.50 5.97 -12.14
N LEU A 233 4.32 5.04 -12.64
CA LEU A 233 4.42 3.68 -12.12
C LEU A 233 5.79 3.48 -11.45
N GLN A 234 5.77 3.02 -10.20
CA GLN A 234 6.92 2.36 -9.59
C GLN A 234 6.89 0.88 -9.96
N LEU A 235 8.00 0.36 -10.50
CA LEU A 235 8.11 -0.99 -11.02
C LEU A 235 9.08 -1.83 -10.19
N TYR A 236 8.59 -2.93 -9.62
CA TYR A 236 9.43 -4.05 -9.24
C TYR A 236 9.63 -4.99 -10.41
N VAL A 237 10.90 -5.16 -10.80
CA VAL A 237 11.21 -6.04 -11.92
C VAL A 237 11.15 -7.49 -11.49
N ASN A 238 10.21 -8.24 -12.07
CA ASN A 238 10.08 -9.65 -11.83
C ASN A 238 11.25 -10.43 -12.47
N LYS A 239 11.62 -11.58 -11.87
CA LYS A 239 12.59 -12.51 -12.43
C LYS A 239 12.18 -12.95 -13.84
N ASP A 240 10.89 -13.20 -14.05
CA ASP A 240 10.30 -13.36 -15.38
C ASP A 240 10.07 -11.99 -16.03
N ARG A 241 10.84 -11.71 -17.07
CA ARG A 241 10.77 -10.44 -17.81
C ARG A 241 9.51 -10.33 -18.66
N THR A 242 8.83 -11.43 -18.95
CA THR A 242 7.54 -11.44 -19.66
C THR A 242 6.46 -10.76 -18.82
N ILE A 243 6.39 -11.10 -17.52
CA ILE A 243 5.48 -10.45 -16.56
C ILE A 243 5.80 -8.96 -16.47
N THR A 244 7.08 -8.61 -16.32
CA THR A 244 7.51 -7.21 -16.24
C THR A 244 7.11 -6.42 -17.49
N LYS A 245 7.30 -7.00 -18.67
CA LYS A 245 6.90 -6.40 -19.95
C LYS A 245 5.40 -6.15 -20.00
N GLN A 246 4.58 -7.12 -19.60
CA GLN A 246 3.12 -6.98 -19.58
C GLN A 246 2.66 -5.86 -18.64
N ILE A 247 3.29 -5.71 -17.47
CA ILE A 247 3.00 -4.62 -16.52
C ILE A 247 3.31 -3.26 -17.16
N ILE A 248 4.47 -3.11 -17.81
CA ILE A 248 4.87 -1.87 -18.48
C ILE A 248 3.90 -1.53 -19.62
N GLU A 249 3.63 -2.48 -20.51
CA GLU A 249 2.70 -2.28 -21.64
C GLU A 249 1.29 -1.93 -21.16
N HIS A 250 0.84 -2.54 -20.05
CA HIS A 250 -0.43 -2.19 -19.44
C HIS A 250 -0.46 -0.77 -18.90
N ALA A 251 0.58 -0.36 -18.14
CA ALA A 251 0.67 0.98 -17.59
C ALA A 251 0.77 2.06 -18.66
N GLU A 252 1.53 1.81 -19.73
CA GLU A 252 1.61 2.69 -20.90
C GLU A 252 0.24 2.85 -21.58
N ARG A 253 -0.46 1.75 -21.86
CA ARG A 253 -1.82 1.78 -22.43
C ARG A 253 -2.81 2.53 -21.55
N ARG A 254 -2.64 2.45 -20.23
CA ARG A 254 -3.48 3.14 -19.24
C ARG A 254 -3.06 4.60 -18.99
N GLY A 255 -2.02 5.06 -19.66
CA GLY A 255 -1.68 6.48 -19.74
C GLY A 255 -0.64 6.97 -18.73
N CYS A 256 -0.01 6.08 -17.96
CA CYS A 256 1.11 6.46 -17.09
C CYS A 256 2.24 7.12 -17.90
N LYS A 257 2.82 8.21 -17.38
CA LYS A 257 3.82 9.03 -18.12
C LYS A 257 5.24 8.93 -17.60
N GLY A 258 5.47 8.07 -16.60
CA GLY A 258 6.79 7.88 -15.99
C GLY A 258 6.89 6.50 -15.39
N LEU A 259 8.08 5.91 -15.50
CA LEU A 259 8.46 4.65 -14.89
C LEU A 259 9.66 4.87 -13.98
N SER A 260 9.55 4.43 -12.73
CA SER A 260 10.68 4.32 -11.81
C SER A 260 10.89 2.86 -11.45
N SER A 261 12.01 2.28 -11.90
CA SER A 261 12.34 0.90 -11.53
C SER A 261 13.07 0.85 -10.19
N GLN A 262 12.59 -0.01 -9.29
CA GLN A 262 13.29 -0.27 -8.04
C GLN A 262 14.16 -1.50 -8.20
N LEU A 263 15.47 -1.29 -8.24
CA LEU A 263 16.45 -2.37 -8.32
C LEU A 263 16.72 -2.93 -6.94
N MET A 264 16.22 -4.14 -6.66
CA MET A 264 16.57 -4.85 -5.41
C MET A 264 18.02 -5.38 -5.41
N HIS A 265 18.69 -5.44 -6.58
CA HIS A 265 20.11 -5.77 -6.68
C HIS A 265 20.83 -4.91 -7.72
N HIS A 266 21.90 -4.24 -7.24
CA HIS A 266 22.90 -3.45 -7.98
C HIS A 266 22.41 -2.14 -8.63
N ASN A 267 22.73 -1.03 -7.94
CA ASN A 267 23.00 0.33 -8.41
C ASN A 267 22.34 0.76 -9.73
N SER A 268 21.17 1.39 -9.63
CA SER A 268 20.74 2.61 -10.36
C SER A 268 19.20 2.75 -10.33
N VAL A 269 18.67 3.86 -9.80
CA VAL A 269 17.29 4.24 -10.07
C VAL A 269 17.27 4.73 -11.52
N VAL A 270 16.54 4.05 -12.40
CA VAL A 270 16.34 4.50 -13.78
C VAL A 270 14.93 5.04 -13.89
N GLU A 271 14.81 6.36 -13.74
CA GLU A 271 13.60 7.09 -14.12
C GLU A 271 13.62 7.29 -15.64
N ARG A 272 12.62 6.76 -16.34
CA ARG A 272 12.45 7.01 -17.78
C ARG A 272 11.02 7.42 -18.06
N LYS A 273 10.90 8.39 -18.98
CA LYS A 273 9.63 8.68 -19.64
C LYS A 273 9.26 7.45 -20.49
N ILE A 274 8.05 6.95 -20.28
CA ILE A 274 7.44 5.95 -21.18
C ILE A 274 6.72 6.73 -22.28
#